data_AF-A0A934DNP0-F1
#
_entry.id   AF-A0A934DNP0-F1
#
_cell.length_a   1.000
_cell.length_b   1.000
_cell.length_c   1.000
_cell.angle_alpha   90.00
_cell.angle_beta   90.00
_cell.angle_gamma   90.00
#
_symmetry.space_group_name_H-M   'P 1'
#
loop_
_entity.id
_entity.type
_entity.pdbx_description
1 polymer ?
#
loop_
_entity_poly.entity_id
_entity_poly.type
_entity_poly.pdbx_seq_one_letter_code
_entity_poly.pdbx_strand_id
1 'polypeptide(L)' 'MSNPKNLVDYDVRVRDRNVKSGLLRKEDVDRYVAALPDVAPLAQPVDVTQPGTGQAPVEEAPARTEPSA' A
#
# COMPACT_ATOMS: atom_id res chain seq x y z
N MET A 1 -18.10 10.81 -26.78
CA MET A 1 -16.64 11.02 -26.95
C MET A 1 -15.95 10.45 -25.72
N SER A 2 -15.06 9.47 -25.87
CA SER A 2 -14.29 8.94 -24.72
C SER A 2 -13.07 9.84 -24.54
N ASN A 3 -13.02 10.60 -23.44
CA ASN A 3 -11.78 11.28 -23.07
C ASN A 3 -10.68 10.23 -22.83
N PRO A 4 -9.42 10.51 -23.21
CA PRO A 4 -8.32 9.66 -22.79
C PRO A 4 -8.26 9.68 -21.25
N LYS A 5 -8.32 8.50 -20.63
CA LYS A 5 -8.29 8.34 -19.18
C LYS A 5 -6.90 8.75 -18.69
N ASN A 6 -6.85 9.71 -17.78
CA ASN A 6 -5.58 10.18 -17.22
C ASN A 6 -5.17 9.30 -16.04
N LEU A 7 -3.87 9.29 -15.72
CA LEU A 7 -3.35 8.52 -14.59
C LEU A 7 -4.04 8.89 -13.26
N VAL A 8 -4.37 10.18 -13.11
CA VAL A 8 -5.06 10.73 -11.93
C VAL A 8 -6.48 10.18 -11.75
N ASP A 9 -7.13 9.70 -12.80
CA ASP A 9 -8.49 9.15 -12.69
C ASP A 9 -8.50 7.83 -11.92
N TYR A 10 -7.38 7.09 -11.94
CA TYR A 10 -7.16 5.83 -11.24
C TYR A 10 -6.62 6.00 -9.80
N ASP A 11 -6.37 7.24 -9.35
CA ASP A 11 -5.91 7.52 -7.98
C ASP A 11 -6.94 7.03 -6.96
N VAL A 12 -6.48 6.27 -5.96
CA VAL A 12 -7.32 5.59 -4.95
C VAL A 12 -8.31 6.52 -4.24
N ARG A 13 -8.00 7.83 -4.12
CA ARG A 13 -8.85 8.81 -3.44
C ARG A 13 -10.08 9.22 -4.25
N VAL A 14 -9.99 9.13 -5.58
CA VAL A 14 -11.05 9.58 -6.51
C VAL A 14 -11.63 8.43 -7.34
N ARG A 15 -10.90 7.32 -7.45
CA ARG A 15 -11.26 6.15 -8.25
C ARG A 15 -12.67 5.66 -7.97
N ASP A 16 -13.03 5.46 -6.70
CA ASP A 16 -14.36 4.95 -6.34
C ASP A 16 -15.48 5.92 -6.72
N ARG A 17 -15.22 7.23 -6.67
CA ARG A 17 -16.15 8.25 -7.14
C ARG A 17 -16.28 8.20 -8.67
N ASN A 18 -15.16 8.06 -9.36
CA ASN A 18 -15.11 7.98 -10.82
C ASN A 18 -15.79 6.73 -11.37
N VAL A 19 -15.73 5.61 -10.63
CA VAL A 19 -16.49 4.39 -10.94
C VAL A 19 -17.99 4.64 -10.76
N LYS A 20 -18.40 5.25 -9.65
CA LYS A 20 -19.82 5.58 -9.39
C LYS A 20 -20.39 6.59 -10.39
N SER A 21 -19.59 7.55 -10.84
CA SER A 21 -20.01 8.55 -11.83
C SER A 21 -19.97 8.03 -13.28
N GLY A 22 -19.51 6.80 -13.51
CA GLY A 22 -19.37 6.20 -14.84
C GLY A 22 -18.21 6.75 -15.67
N LEU A 23 -17.33 7.55 -15.09
CA LEU A 23 -16.10 8.03 -15.74
C LEU A 23 -15.11 6.88 -15.94
N LEU A 24 -15.05 5.97 -14.97
CA LEU A 24 -14.32 4.70 -15.05
C LEU A 24 -15.28 3.52 -14.97
N ARG A 25 -14.96 2.45 -15.69
CA ARG A 25 -15.62 1.16 -15.50
C ARG A 25 -14.79 0.31 -14.55
N LYS A 26 -15.45 -0.59 -13.83
CA LYS A 26 -14.77 -1.49 -12.89
C LYS A 26 -13.73 -2.36 -13.60
N GLU A 27 -14.07 -2.85 -14.78
CA GLU A 27 -13.20 -3.72 -15.58
C GLU A 27 -11.93 -3.00 -16.05
N ASP A 28 -12.02 -1.68 -16.27
CA ASP A 28 -10.86 -0.87 -16.65
C ASP A 28 -9.91 -0.66 -15.46
N VAL A 29 -10.47 -0.50 -14.25
CA VAL A 29 -9.69 -0.44 -13.01
C VAL A 29 -8.97 -1.77 -12.78
N ASP A 30 -9.69 -2.89 -12.89
CA ASP A 30 -9.13 -4.22 -12.66
C ASP A 30 -7.99 -4.51 -13.66
N ARG A 31 -8.18 -4.17 -14.94
CA ARG A 31 -7.13 -4.29 -15.97
C ARG A 31 -5.92 -3.40 -15.66
N TYR A 32 -6.15 -2.16 -15.23
CA TYR A 32 -5.06 -1.24 -14.87
C TYR A 32 -4.25 -1.79 -13.70
N VAL A 33 -4.90 -2.24 -12.63
CA VAL A 33 -4.24 -2.78 -11.44
C VAL A 33 -3.45 -4.05 -11.78
N ALA A 34 -4.01 -4.95 -12.59
CA ALA A 34 -3.33 -6.18 -12.99
C ALA A 34 -2.08 -5.92 -13.87
N ALA A 35 -2.00 -4.77 -14.52
CA ALA A 35 -0.85 -4.38 -15.34
C ALA A 35 0.26 -3.67 -14.54
N LEU A 36 0.04 -3.35 -13.26
CA LEU A 36 1.04 -2.70 -12.44
C LEU A 36 2.15 -3.70 -12.05
N PRO A 37 3.43 -3.30 -12.11
CA PRO A 37 4.53 -4.13 -11.64
C PRO A 37 4.47 -4.29 -10.12
N ASP A 38 4.89 -5.45 -9.62
CA ASP A 38 5.14 -5.63 -8.20
C ASP A 38 6.37 -4.80 -7.79
N VAL A 39 6.14 -3.84 -6.89
CA VAL A 39 7.18 -2.95 -6.35
C VAL A 39 7.49 -3.27 -4.88
N ALA A 40 6.85 -4.27 -4.29
CA ALA A 40 7.14 -4.68 -2.92
C ALA A 40 8.63 -4.99 -2.67
N PRO A 41 9.37 -5.63 -3.60
CA PRO A 41 10.82 -5.86 -3.42
C PRO A 41 11.67 -4.58 -3.42
N LEU A 42 11.14 -3.47 -3.94
CA LEU A 42 11.84 -2.18 -4.01
C LEU A 42 11.54 -1.27 -2.80
N ALA A 43 10.69 -1.73 -1.88
CA ALA A 43 10.33 -0.95 -0.70
C ALA A 43 11.50 -0.87 0.27
N GLN A 44 11.87 0.36 0.65
CA GLN A 44 12.81 0.59 1.75
C GLN A 44 12.03 0.56 3.07
N PRO A 45 12.58 -0.05 4.14
CA PRO A 45 11.98 0.05 5.46
C PRO A 45 11.99 1.51 5.90
N VAL A 46 10.81 2.01 6.28
CA VAL A 46 10.67 3.35 6.87
C VAL A 46 10.37 3.16 8.33
N ASP A 47 11.27 3.63 9.18
CA ASP A 47 11.05 3.66 10.62
C ASP A 47 10.34 4.98 10.97
N VAL A 48 9.04 4.90 11.21
CA VAL A 48 8.24 6.07 11.59
C VAL A 48 8.26 6.15 13.11
N THR A 49 9.26 6.84 13.66
CA THR A 49 9.28 7.13 15.10
C THR A 49 8.07 7.99 15.44
N GLN A 50 7.22 7.49 16.33
CA GLN A 50 6.09 8.28 16.80
C GLN A 50 6.60 9.48 17.60
N PRO A 51 6.20 10.71 17.25
CA PRO A 51 6.62 11.88 18.01
C PRO A 51 6.02 11.79 19.43
N GLY A 52 6.88 11.64 20.43
CA GLY A 52 6.50 11.59 21.86
C GLY A 52 6.64 10.21 22.53
N THR A 53 6.81 9.14 21.77
CA THR A 53 7.20 7.81 22.28
C THR A 53 8.53 7.45 21.64
N GLY A 54 9.63 7.93 22.24
CA GLY A 54 10.95 7.46 21.88
C GLY A 54 11.02 5.95 22.10
N GLN A 55 10.83 5.16 21.06
CA GLN A 55 11.18 3.75 21.10
C GLN A 55 12.70 3.68 21.14
N ALA A 56 13.24 3.32 22.31
CA ALA A 56 14.60 2.83 22.37
C ALA A 56 14.75 1.64 21.40
N PRO A 57 15.92 1.43 20.79
CA PRO A 57 16.14 0.30 19.92
C PRO A 57 15.78 -0.96 20.70
N VAL A 58 14.87 -1.77 20.17
CA VAL A 58 14.59 -3.10 20.71
C VAL A 58 15.85 -3.93 20.53
N GLU A 59 16.71 -3.92 21.54
CA GLU A 59 17.81 -4.86 21.66
C GLU A 59 17.21 -6.27 21.73
N GLU A 60 17.68 -7.12 20.82
CA GLU A 60 17.23 -8.47 20.55
C GLU A 60 17.08 -9.26 21.86
N ALA A 61 15.86 -9.67 22.19
CA ALA A 61 15.57 -10.42 23.40
C ALA A 61 16.35 -11.77 23.36
N PRO A 62 17.12 -12.13 24.40
CA PRO A 62 17.83 -13.40 24.41
C PRO A 62 16.83 -14.56 24.42
N ALA A 63 17.15 -15.59 23.64
CA ALA A 63 16.36 -16.79 23.44
C ALA A 63 15.83 -17.33 24.78
N ARG A 64 14.50 -17.51 24.87
CA ARG A 64 13.87 -18.23 25.98
C ARG A 64 14.45 -19.64 26.03
N THR A 65 15.24 -19.93 27.06
CA THR A 65 15.61 -21.30 27.39
C THR A 65 14.35 -22.01 27.90
N GLU A 66 13.89 -23.02 27.16
CA GLU A 66 12.80 -23.88 27.61
C GLU A 66 13.24 -24.69 28.84
N PRO A 67 12.45 -24.75 29.93
CA PRO A 67 12.71 -25.71 30.99
C PRO A 67 12.25 -27.10 30.53
N SER A 68 13.21 -28.02 30.41
CA SER A 68 12.96 -29.45 30.24
C SER A 68 12.18 -29.99 31.45
N ALA A 69 11.05 -30.66 31.18
CA ALA A 69 10.33 -31.49 32.14
C ALA A 69 10.72 -32.96 31.96
#